data_AF-A0A536GWF9-F1
#
_entry.id   AF-A0A536GWF9-F1
#
_cell.length_a   1.000
_cell.length_b   1.000
_cell.length_c   1.000
_cell.angle_alpha   90.00
_cell.angle_beta   90.00
_cell.angle_gamma   90.00
#
_symmetry.space_group_name_H-M   'P 1'
#
loop_
_entity.id
_entity.type
_entity.pdbx_description
1 polymer ?
#
loop_
_entity_poly.entity_id
_entity_poly.type
_entity_poly.pdbx_seq_one_letter_code
_entity_poly.pdbx_strand_id
1 'polypeptide(L)' 'AINCSHLGCSIALNADAKTFDCPCHGSRFHLDGTVLHGPAADPLSHLTWAHGNDPNTIEVDGLILGF' A
#
# COMPACT_ATOMS: atom_id res chain seq x y z
N ALA A 1 -1.59 9.76 -5.39
CA ALA A 1 -2.09 9.38 -4.06
C ALA A 1 -2.68 7.99 -4.17
N ILE A 2 -2.17 7.05 -3.40
CA ILE A 2 -2.63 5.66 -3.47
C ILE A 2 -3.98 5.56 -2.77
N ASN A 3 -4.98 5.06 -3.48
CA ASN A 3 -6.36 4.98 -2.99
C ASN A 3 -6.80 3.52 -2.88
N CYS A 4 -7.51 3.22 -1.81
CA CYS A 4 -8.11 1.92 -1.55
C CYS A 4 -9.07 1.54 -2.69
N SER A 5 -8.92 0.34 -3.24
CA SER A 5 -9.77 -0.19 -4.31
C SER A 5 -11.21 -0.49 -3.88
N HIS A 6 -11.53 -0.46 -2.58
CA HIS A 6 -12.91 -0.63 -2.10
C HIS A 6 -13.80 0.55 -2.53
N LEU A 7 -13.57 1.74 -1.96
CA LEU A 7 -14.38 2.95 -2.18
C LEU A 7 -13.52 4.23 -2.31
N GLY A 8 -12.22 4.08 -2.59
CA GLY A 8 -11.36 5.21 -2.94
C GLY A 8 -10.75 6.00 -1.78
N CYS A 9 -10.89 5.55 -0.53
CA CYS A 9 -10.21 6.18 0.61
C CYS A 9 -8.69 6.21 0.44
N SER A 10 -8.02 7.27 0.91
CA SER A 10 -6.55 7.25 1.02
C SER A 10 -6.10 6.16 1.99
N ILE A 11 -4.99 5.51 1.66
CA ILE A 11 -4.37 4.47 2.50
C ILE A 11 -3.11 4.97 3.17
N ALA A 12 -2.77 4.38 4.32
CA ALA A 12 -1.56 4.66 5.07
C ALA A 12 -0.59 3.49 4.99
N LEU A 13 0.72 3.76 5.01
CA LEU A 13 1.73 2.73 5.24
C LEU A 13 1.76 2.37 6.73
N ASN A 14 1.71 1.08 7.01
CA ASN A 14 2.07 0.48 8.29
C ASN A 14 3.45 -0.15 8.16
N ALA A 15 4.49 0.55 8.62
CA ALA A 15 5.89 0.12 8.45
C ALA A 15 6.20 -1.14 9.28
N ASP A 16 5.68 -1.22 10.51
CA ASP A 16 5.89 -2.36 11.41
C ASP A 16 5.30 -3.65 10.81
N ALA A 17 4.10 -3.56 10.25
CA ALA A 17 3.41 -4.71 9.65
C ALA A 17 3.77 -4.93 8.17
N LYS A 18 4.48 -3.99 7.54
CA LYS A 18 4.75 -3.98 6.09
C LYS A 18 3.47 -4.16 5.26
N THR A 19 2.48 -3.31 5.53
CA THR A 19 1.19 -3.31 4.83
C THR A 19 0.74 -1.90 4.49
N PHE A 20 -0.11 -1.77 3.47
CA PHE A 20 -0.94 -0.59 3.34
C PHE A 20 -2.29 -0.83 4.00
N ASP A 21 -2.66 0.05 4.92
CA ASP A 21 -3.87 -0.06 5.71
C ASP A 21 -4.85 1.07 5.34
N CYS A 22 -6.09 0.70 5.00
CA CYS A 22 -7.19 1.61 4.74
C CYS A 22 -7.98 1.88 6.04
N PRO A 23 -7.96 3.10 6.59
CA PRO A 23 -8.57 3.40 7.88
C PRO A 23 -10.10 3.43 7.85
N CYS A 24 -10.71 3.53 6.67
CA CYS A 24 -12.16 3.68 6.56
C CYS A 24 -12.92 2.41 6.96
N HIS A 25 -12.49 1.26 6.45
CA HIS A 25 -13.21 -0.02 6.60
C HIS A 25 -12.28 -1.20 6.88
N GLY A 26 -10.98 -0.95 7.10
CA GLY A 26 -10.02 -1.97 7.48
C GLY A 26 -9.49 -2.85 6.35
N SER A 27 -9.62 -2.43 5.08
CA SER A 27 -8.91 -3.14 4.00
C SER A 27 -7.41 -3.02 4.19
N ARG A 28 -6.70 -4.12 3.98
CA ARG A 28 -5.23 -4.16 4.05
C ARG A 28 -4.69 -4.75 2.77
N PHE A 29 -3.55 -4.23 2.35
CA PHE A 29 -2.86 -4.65 1.15
C PHE A 29 -1.41 -4.98 1.50
N HIS A 30 -0.86 -5.96 0.80
CA HIS A 30 0.57 -6.15 0.76
C HIS A 30 1.25 -4.92 0.16
N LEU A 31 2.55 -4.81 0.40
CA LEU A 31 3.37 -3.75 -0.17
C LEU A 31 3.28 -3.74 -1.71
N ASP A 32 3.19 -4.88 -2.38
CA ASP A 32 2.99 -4.96 -3.84
C ASP A 32 1.58 -4.56 -4.33
N GLY A 33 0.67 -4.21 -3.43
CA GLY A 33 -0.69 -3.79 -3.73
C GLY A 33 -1.73 -4.90 -3.77
N THR A 34 -1.33 -6.17 -3.60
CA THR A 34 -2.27 -7.29 -3.54
C THR A 34 -3.10 -7.26 -2.26
N VAL A 35 -4.33 -7.78 -2.30
CA VAL A 35 -5.25 -7.75 -1.15
C VAL A 35 -4.77 -8.73 -0.08
N LEU A 36 -4.58 -8.22 1.14
CA LEU A 36 -4.30 -9.02 2.34
C LEU A 36 -5.57 -9.20 3.19
N HIS A 37 -6.42 -8.18 3.27
CA HIS A 37 -7.66 -8.20 4.05
C HIS A 37 -8.73 -7.30 3.43
N GLY A 38 -9.98 -7.77 3.39
CA GLY A 38 -11.14 -7.05 2.84
C GLY A 38 -11.60 -5.86 3.71
N PRO A 39 -12.62 -5.10 3.29
CA PRO A 39 -13.61 -5.42 2.25
C PRO A 39 -13.20 -5.22 0.79
N ALA A 40 -12.06 -4.59 0.49
CA ALA A 40 -11.54 -4.54 -0.88
C ALA A 40 -11.40 -5.95 -1.47
N ALA A 41 -11.90 -6.16 -2.69
CA ALA A 41 -11.79 -7.43 -3.41
C ALA A 41 -10.72 -7.39 -4.53
N ASP A 42 -10.35 -6.18 -4.96
CA ASP A 42 -9.38 -5.95 -6.02
C ASP A 42 -8.07 -5.38 -5.45
N PRO A 43 -6.91 -5.65 -6.06
CA PRO A 43 -5.65 -5.04 -5.67
C PRO A 43 -5.65 -3.52 -5.89
N LEU A 44 -4.69 -2.84 -5.28
CA LEU A 44 -4.43 -1.42 -5.54
C LEU A 44 -4.01 -1.26 -7.01
N SER A 45 -4.83 -0.55 -7.79
CA SER A 45 -4.51 -0.26 -9.18
C SER A 45 -3.31 0.69 -9.26
N HIS A 46 -2.35 0.37 -10.12
CA HIS A 46 -1.21 1.23 -10.49
C HIS A 46 -0.16 1.49 -9.38
N LEU A 47 0.24 0.47 -8.63
CA LEU A 47 1.50 0.57 -7.89
C LEU A 47 2.67 0.19 -8.79
N THR A 48 3.45 1.19 -9.21
CA THR A 48 4.78 0.95 -9.75
C THR A 48 5.75 0.73 -8.59
N TRP A 49 6.41 -0.42 -8.63
CA TRP A 49 7.31 -0.88 -7.57
C TRP A 49 8.76 -0.81 -8.02
N ALA A 50 9.61 -0.19 -7.21
CA ALA A 50 11.06 -0.21 -7.38
C ALA A 50 11.78 -0.42 -6.04
N HIS A 51 12.91 -1.14 -6.09
CA HIS A 51 13.83 -1.17 -4.97
C HIS A 51 14.42 0.23 -4.79
N GLY A 52 14.30 0.79 -3.58
CA GLY A 52 14.89 2.10 -3.29
C GLY A 52 16.42 2.04 -3.33
N ASN A 53 17.07 3.19 -3.45
CA ASN A 53 18.54 3.25 -3.43
C ASN A 53 19.14 2.93 -2.05
N ASP A 54 18.32 2.92 -1.00
CA ASP A 54 18.65 2.46 0.34
C ASP A 54 17.98 1.08 0.56
N PRO A 55 18.70 0.09 1.11
CA PRO A 55 18.17 -1.27 1.35
C PRO A 55 16.97 -1.30 2.31
N ASN A 56 16.77 -0.25 3.10
CA ASN A 56 15.64 -0.05 3.99
C ASN A 56 14.57 0.86 3.39
N THR A 57 14.58 1.06 2.07
CA THR A 57 13.56 1.85 1.40
C THR A 57 12.98 1.12 0.19
N ILE A 58 11.69 1.34 -0.02
CA ILE A 58 11.03 1.01 -1.28
C ILE A 58 10.48 2.30 -1.88
N GLU A 59 10.45 2.36 -3.20
CA GLU A 59 9.75 3.41 -3.90
C GLU A 59 8.47 2.84 -4.49
N VAL A 60 7.34 3.43 -4.12
CA VAL A 60 6.02 3.04 -4.58
C VAL A 60 5.34 4.27 -5.16
N ASP A 61 5.15 4.32 -6.48
CA ASP A 61 4.56 5.48 -7.18
C ASP A 61 5.24 6.82 -6.82
N GLY A 62 6.59 6.83 -6.73
CA GLY A 62 7.38 8.01 -6.37
C GLY A 62 7.40 8.36 -4.88
N LEU A 63 6.72 7.57 -4.04
CA LEU A 63 6.78 7.71 -2.59
C LEU A 63 7.87 6.80 -2.02
N ILE A 64 8.88 7.39 -1.39
CA ILE A 64 9.90 6.64 -0.64
C ILE A 64 9.30 6.23 0.70
N LEU A 65 9.15 4.92 0.89
CA LEU A 65 8.69 4.32 2.13
C LEU A 65 9.91 3.74 2.84
N GLY A 66 10.29 4.34 3.96
CA GLY A 66 11.35 3.85 4.83
C GLY A 66 10.84 2.79 5.80
N PHE A 67 11.67 1.79 6.08
CA PHE A 67 11.47 0.78 7.11
C PHE A 67 12.50 0.90 8.23
#